data_AF-A0A8D0G4E0-F1
#
_entry.id   AF-A0A8D0G4E0-F1
#
_cell.length_a   1.000
_cell.length_b   1.000
_cell.length_c   1.000
_cell.angle_alpha   90.00
_cell.angle_beta   90.00
_cell.angle_gamma   90.00
#
_symmetry.space_group_name_H-M   'P 1'
#
loop_
_entity.id
_entity.type
_entity.pdbx_description
1 polymer ?
#
loop_
_entity_poly.entity_id
_entity_poly.type
_entity_poly.pdbx_seq_one_letter_code
_entity_poly.pdbx_strand_id
1 'polypeptide(L)'
;MKWEGSSFLELQRMPSRGSMVFQPLQINNYQYAILGSDYSFTQVYYWETAKAKFVKFRELNVQAPRSFTHVSINKKDFLFASSFKGNTVIYEHIIVDLSA
;
A
#
# COMPACT_ATOMS: atom_id res chain seq x y z
N MET A 1 4.38 -1.34 -13.51
CA MET A 1 4.41 -1.81 -14.92
C MET A 1 3.33 -2.86 -15.09
N LYS A 2 2.87 -3.12 -16.32
CA LYS A 2 1.91 -4.19 -16.64
C LYS A 2 2.52 -5.12 -17.69
N TRP A 3 2.39 -6.42 -17.50
CA TRP A 3 2.82 -7.42 -18.48
C TRP A 3 1.81 -7.53 -19.63
N GLU A 4 2.27 -7.46 -20.88
CA GLU A 4 1.44 -7.56 -22.10
C GLU A 4 1.89 -8.74 -22.98
N GLY A 5 2.27 -9.87 -22.36
CA GLY A 5 2.62 -11.11 -23.05
C GLY A 5 4.08 -11.22 -23.50
N SER A 6 4.70 -10.12 -23.94
CA SER A 6 6.11 -10.10 -24.39
C SER A 6 7.00 -9.12 -23.63
N SER A 7 6.41 -8.09 -23.01
CA SER A 7 7.15 -7.03 -22.34
C SER A 7 6.31 -6.41 -21.22
N PHE A 8 7.01 -5.69 -20.34
CA PHE A 8 6.39 -4.82 -19.36
C PHE A 8 6.20 -3.43 -19.95
N LEU A 9 4.96 -2.95 -20.01
CA LEU A 9 4.65 -1.58 -20.35
C LEU A 9 4.57 -0.71 -19.09
N GLU A 10 4.95 0.56 -19.24
CA GLU A 10 4.77 1.56 -18.20
C GLU A 10 3.27 1.75 -17.94
N LEU A 11 2.87 1.63 -16.68
CA LEU A 11 1.48 1.82 -16.25
C LEU A 11 1.28 3.22 -15.65
N GLN A 12 2.16 3.59 -14.73
CA GLN A 12 2.22 4.89 -14.08
C GLN A 12 3.54 5.01 -13.31
N ARG A 13 3.82 6.22 -12.83
CA ARG A 13 5.00 6.53 -12.01
C ARG A 13 4.59 7.30 -10.75
N MET A 14 5.36 7.14 -9.69
CA MET A 14 5.19 7.85 -8.42
C MET A 14 6.52 8.45 -7.99
N PRO A 15 6.54 9.67 -7.40
CA PRO A 15 7.75 10.25 -6.85
C PRO A 15 8.19 9.46 -5.60
N SER A 16 9.40 8.91 -5.63
CA SER A 16 9.99 8.17 -4.51
C SER A 16 10.91 9.10 -3.71
N ARG A 17 10.56 9.39 -2.45
CA ARG A 17 11.35 10.26 -1.57
C ARG A 17 12.01 9.43 -0.48
N GLY A 18 13.22 8.93 -0.73
CA GLY A 18 13.89 8.02 0.20
C GLY A 18 13.08 6.73 0.40
N SER A 19 12.52 6.17 -0.68
CA SER A 19 11.69 4.98 -0.61
C SER A 19 12.55 3.72 -0.56
N MET A 20 12.27 2.85 0.40
CA MET A 20 12.90 1.52 0.52
C MET A 20 11.94 0.38 0.23
N VAL A 21 10.65 0.68 0.02
CA VAL A 21 9.61 -0.32 -0.21
C VAL A 21 8.47 0.27 -1.04
N PHE A 22 8.04 -0.46 -2.07
CA PHE A 22 6.79 -0.23 -2.78
C PHE A 22 6.03 -1.55 -2.89
N GLN A 23 5.21 -1.84 -1.89
CA GLN A 23 4.62 -3.16 -1.68
C GLN A 23 3.19 -3.22 -2.25
N PRO A 24 2.92 -4.03 -3.29
CA PRO A 24 1.54 -4.40 -3.64
C PRO A 24 0.98 -5.36 -2.59
N LEU A 25 -0.29 -5.19 -2.23
CA LEU A 25 -1.00 -6.06 -1.30
C LEU A 25 -2.48 -6.13 -1.66
N GLN A 26 -3.07 -7.30 -1.46
CA GLN A 26 -4.48 -7.54 -1.67
C GLN A 26 -5.11 -7.88 -0.33
N ILE A 27 -6.12 -7.12 0.09
CA ILE A 27 -6.90 -7.38 1.30
C ILE A 27 -8.35 -7.57 0.86
N ASN A 28 -8.87 -8.78 1.04
CA ASN A 28 -10.14 -9.22 0.44
C ASN A 28 -10.14 -8.97 -1.08
N ASN A 29 -11.11 -8.21 -1.59
CA ASN A 29 -11.24 -7.87 -3.02
C ASN A 29 -10.60 -6.53 -3.38
N TYR A 30 -9.89 -5.89 -2.43
CA TYR A 30 -9.27 -4.59 -2.62
C TYR A 30 -7.78 -4.75 -2.90
N GLN A 31 -7.34 -4.25 -4.05
CA GLN A 31 -5.92 -4.19 -4.40
C GLN A 31 -5.36 -2.83 -3.96
N TYR A 32 -4.31 -2.87 -3.16
CA TYR A 32 -3.56 -1.72 -2.69
C TYR A 32 -2.11 -1.78 -3.16
N ALA A 33 -1.43 -0.64 -3.07
CA ALA A 33 0.01 -0.54 -3.14
C ALA A 33 0.50 0.52 -2.16
N ILE A 34 1.47 0.18 -1.30
CA ILE A 34 1.99 1.07 -0.27
C ILE A 34 3.40 1.50 -0.63
N LEU A 35 3.59 2.80 -0.85
CA LEU A 35 4.88 3.42 -1.12
C LEU A 35 5.44 4.01 0.17
N GLY A 36 6.42 3.33 0.75
CA GLY A 36 7.15 3.79 1.92
C GLY A 36 8.03 5.00 1.61
N SER A 37 8.23 5.86 2.60
CA SER A 37 9.06 7.07 2.47
C SER A 37 9.80 7.35 3.78
N ASP A 38 11.10 7.57 3.70
CA ASP A 38 11.93 7.99 4.85
C ASP A 38 11.89 9.52 5.04
N TYR A 39 11.47 10.29 4.02
CA TYR A 39 11.51 11.77 4.02
C TYR A 39 10.13 12.45 3.96
N SER A 40 9.04 11.68 3.88
CA SER A 40 7.66 12.18 3.87
C SER A 40 6.71 11.13 4.45
N PHE A 41 5.41 11.39 4.41
CA PHE A 41 4.42 10.35 4.69
C PHE A 41 4.55 9.16 3.73
N THR A 42 4.26 7.97 4.26
CA THR A 42 4.04 6.76 3.47
C THR A 42 2.70 6.88 2.77
N GLN A 43 2.66 6.68 1.46
CA GLN A 43 1.43 6.81 0.67
C GLN A 43 0.83 5.43 0.40
N VAL A 44 -0.42 5.23 0.82
CA VAL A 44 -1.25 4.09 0.41
C VAL A 44 -2.03 4.47 -0.83
N TYR A 45 -1.92 3.64 -1.85
CA TYR A 45 -2.70 3.71 -3.08
C TYR A 45 -3.72 2.57 -3.15
N TYR A 46 -4.84 2.83 -3.79
CA TYR A 46 -5.88 1.85 -4.12
C TYR A 46 -5.98 1.69 -5.63
N TRP A 47 -6.22 0.47 -6.11
CA TRP A 47 -6.43 0.18 -7.52
C TRP A 47 -7.85 0.57 -7.96
N GLU A 48 -7.95 1.56 -8.84
CA GLU A 48 -9.23 1.98 -9.39
C GLU A 48 -9.46 1.31 -10.76
N THR A 49 -10.32 0.28 -10.78
CA THR A 49 -10.60 -0.53 -11.98
C THR A 49 -11.04 0.33 -13.18
N ALA A 50 -11.89 1.34 -12.96
CA ALA A 50 -12.38 2.21 -14.03
C ALA A 50 -11.26 3.02 -14.72
N LYS A 51 -10.19 3.34 -13.98
CA LYS A 51 -9.05 4.10 -14.52
C LYS A 51 -7.84 3.22 -14.83
N ALA A 52 -7.93 1.91 -14.55
CA ALA A 52 -6.84 0.95 -14.65
C ALA A 52 -5.52 1.46 -14.05
N LYS A 53 -5.59 2.11 -12.88
CA LYS A 53 -4.43 2.70 -12.21
C LYS A 53 -4.58 2.78 -10.70
N PHE A 54 -3.45 2.89 -10.01
CA PHE A 54 -3.37 3.21 -8.60
C PHE A 54 -3.63 4.70 -8.35
N VAL A 55 -4.59 5.00 -7.47
CA VAL A 55 -4.94 6.35 -7.01
C VAL A 55 -4.62 6.51 -5.53
N LYS A 56 -4.32 7.74 -5.09
CA LYS A 56 -4.06 8.01 -3.67
C LYS A 56 -5.28 7.64 -2.83
N PHE A 57 -5.07 6.95 -1.72
CA PHE A 57 -6.14 6.51 -0.83
C PHE A 57 -5.97 7.05 0.59
N ARG A 58 -4.82 6.79 1.23
CA ARG A 58 -4.51 7.25 2.59
C ARG A 58 -3.02 7.52 2.76
N GLU A 59 -2.68 8.28 3.79
CA GLU A 59 -1.31 8.50 4.25
C GLU A 59 -1.10 7.80 5.59
N LEU A 60 0.06 7.18 5.76
CA LEU A 60 0.50 6.54 7.00
C LEU A 60 1.74 7.25 7.51
N ASN A 61 1.84 7.36 8.84
CA ASN A 61 3.01 7.87 9.51
C ASN A 61 3.80 6.71 10.12
N VAL A 62 4.78 6.21 9.37
CA VAL A 62 5.72 5.16 9.81
C VAL A 62 7.12 5.69 9.56
N GLN A 63 7.96 5.72 10.59
CA GLN A 63 9.33 6.20 10.45
C GLN A 63 10.17 5.17 9.70
N ALA A 64 10.85 5.57 8.63
CA ALA A 64 11.77 4.72 7.88
C ALA A 64 11.23 3.30 7.58
N PRO A 65 10.13 3.16 6.82
CA PRO A 65 9.49 1.87 6.57
C PRO A 65 10.39 0.94 5.74
N ARG A 66 10.37 -0.36 6.03
CA ARG A 66 11.17 -1.38 5.30
C ARG A 66 10.35 -2.49 4.67
N SER A 67 9.19 -2.81 5.23
CA SER A 67 8.25 -3.77 4.68
C SER A 67 6.82 -3.43 5.10
N PHE A 68 5.88 -3.90 4.29
CA PHE A 68 4.46 -3.93 4.62
C PHE A 68 3.96 -5.36 4.41
N THR A 69 3.23 -5.92 5.37
CA THR A 69 2.76 -7.30 5.26
C THR A 69 1.32 -7.40 5.74
N HIS A 70 0.48 -8.02 4.92
CA HIS A 70 -0.89 -8.34 5.29
C HIS A 70 -0.91 -9.65 6.08
N VAL A 71 -1.65 -9.64 7.20
CA VAL A 71 -1.89 -10.79 8.05
C VAL A 71 -3.38 -10.88 8.31
N SER A 72 -4.01 -12.01 7.98
CA SER A 72 -5.44 -12.24 8.20
C SER A 72 -5.65 -13.28 9.30
N ILE A 73 -6.45 -12.94 10.32
CA ILE A 73 -6.74 -13.81 11.46
C ILE A 73 -8.22 -13.67 11.81
N ASN A 74 -8.97 -14.78 11.81
CA ASN A 74 -10.38 -14.81 12.24
C ASN A 74 -11.26 -13.73 11.57
N LYS A 75 -11.13 -13.56 10.24
CA LYS A 75 -11.85 -12.54 9.44
C LYS A 75 -11.49 -11.09 9.77
N LYS A 76 -10.39 -10.86 10.49
CA LYS A 76 -9.79 -9.54 10.68
C LYS A 76 -8.51 -9.46 9.88
N ASP A 77 -8.34 -8.32 9.22
CA ASP A 77 -7.18 -8.06 8.39
C ASP A 77 -6.27 -7.04 9.08
N PHE A 78 -5.00 -7.38 9.22
CA PHE A 78 -3.98 -6.55 9.83
C PHE A 78 -2.90 -6.21 8.81
N LEU A 79 -2.37 -5.00 8.90
CA LEU A 79 -1.22 -4.55 8.14
C LEU A 79 -0.07 -4.28 9.10
N PHE A 80 0.99 -5.06 8.98
CA PHE A 80 2.25 -4.86 9.69
C PHE A 80 3.12 -3.91 8.87
N ALA A 81 3.63 -2.87 9.53
CA ALA A 81 4.55 -1.90 8.95
C ALA A 81 5.85 -1.89 9.77
N SER A 82 6.91 -2.49 9.22
CA SER A 82 8.20 -2.52 9.91
C SER A 82 8.86 -1.14 9.87
N SER A 83 9.40 -0.70 10.99
CA SER A 83 10.15 0.56 11.08
C SER A 83 11.63 0.31 11.35
N PHE A 84 12.52 0.95 10.58
CA PHE A 84 13.97 0.84 10.78
C PHE A 84 14.48 1.72 11.93
N LYS A 85 13.81 2.84 12.20
CA LYS A 85 14.27 3.86 13.17
C LYS A 85 13.28 4.16 14.29
N GLY A 86 12.01 3.83 14.10
CA GLY A 86 10.94 3.97 15.09
C GLY A 86 10.35 2.61 15.47
N ASN A 87 9.11 2.65 15.94
CA ASN A 87 8.38 1.44 16.33
C ASN A 87 7.75 0.77 15.11
N THR A 88 7.82 -0.56 15.07
CA THR A 88 6.98 -1.34 14.16
C THR A 88 5.51 -1.16 14.58
N VAL A 89 4.65 -0.88 13.61
CA VAL A 89 3.22 -0.57 13.84
C VAL A 89 2.36 -1.64 13.19
N ILE A 90 1.24 -1.96 13.83
CA ILE A 90 0.20 -2.83 13.29
C ILE A 90 -1.05 -1.97 13.10
N TYR A 91 -1.63 -1.99 11.90
CA TYR A 91 -2.91 -1.37 11.59
C TYR A 91 -3.99 -2.44 11.43
N GLU A 92 -5.21 -2.18 11.87
CA GLU A 92 -6.39 -3.00 11.53
C GLU A 92 -7.06 -2.41 10.28
N HIS A 93 -7.38 -3.25 9.30
CA HIS A 93 -8.16 -2.88 8.12
C HIS A 93 -9.63 -3.07 8.42
N ILE A 94 -10.38 -1.96 8.39
CA ILE A 94 -11.82 -1.93 8.70
C ILE A 94 -12.54 -1.35 7.48
N ILE A 95 -13.47 -2.12 6.93
CA ILE A 95 -14.39 -1.66 5.89
C ILE A 95 -15.61 -1.09 6.61
N VAL A 96 -15.90 0.19 6.37
CA VAL A 96 -17.09 0.86 6.88
C VAL A 96 -18.06 1.01 5.72
N ASP A 97 -19.23 0.41 5.85
CA ASP A 97 -20.34 0.66 4.92
C ASP A 97 -20.94 2.04 5.22
N LEU A 98 -21.01 2.89 4.20
CA LEU A 98 -21.55 4.24 4.30
C LEU A 98 -22.91 4.36 3.60
N SER A 99 -23.51 3.26 3.14
CA SER A 99 -24.89 3.30 2.65
C SER A 99 -25.85 3.45 3.83
N ALA A 100 -26.26 4.69 4.08
CA ALA A 100 -27.38 5.07 4.93
C ALA A 100 -28.45 5.74 4.05
#